data_AF-X1KUS3-F1
#
_entry.id   AF-X1KUS3-F1
#
_cell.length_a   1.000
_cell.length_b   1.000
_cell.length_c   1.000
_cell.angle_alpha   90.00
_cell.angle_beta   90.00
_cell.angle_gamma   90.00
#
_symmetry.space_group_name_H-M   'P 1'
#
loop_
_entity.id
_entity.type
_entity.pdbx_description
1 polymer ?
#
loop_
_entity_poly.entity_id
_entity_poly.type
_entity_poly.pdbx_seq_one_letter_code
_entity_poly.pdbx_strand_id
1 'polypeptide(L)'
;MRKKSAAIFWVVLVFAVTGGAWGENASGPTSTATVELARREKEFSSARIEPARMGDRFGVTVIFEGTDDLHYYAKPETAPAPGSELKVEAESADFEFGEAVFPKWEIFTDSIGSKVEVYAGNFTVFVPITGVTAKTKVDLGQADV
;
A
#
# COMPACT_ATOMS: atom_id res chain seq x y z
N MET A 1 0.36 -32.39 30.67
CA MET A 1 0.19 -32.37 29.20
C MET A 1 -0.97 -31.44 28.86
N ARG A 2 -0.71 -30.30 28.20
CA ARG A 2 -1.75 -29.40 27.68
C ARG A 2 -1.42 -29.10 26.23
N LYS A 3 -2.28 -29.57 25.32
CA LYS A 3 -2.20 -29.32 23.87
C LYS A 3 -2.49 -27.84 23.63
N LYS A 4 -1.58 -27.12 22.97
CA LYS A 4 -1.85 -25.77 22.45
C LYS A 4 -2.30 -25.93 21.00
N SER A 5 -3.57 -25.67 20.75
CA SER A 5 -4.14 -25.66 19.41
C SER A 5 -3.63 -24.43 18.66
N ALA A 6 -3.04 -24.64 17.49
CA ALA A 6 -2.70 -23.59 16.53
C ALA A 6 -4.01 -23.11 15.87
N ALA A 7 -4.29 -21.81 15.96
CA ALA A 7 -5.37 -21.19 15.20
C ALA A 7 -4.75 -20.53 13.97
N ILE A 8 -4.99 -21.15 12.81
CA ILE A 8 -4.69 -20.62 11.49
C ILE A 8 -5.76 -19.57 11.19
N PHE A 9 -5.39 -18.29 11.16
CA PHE A 9 -6.31 -17.23 10.72
C PHE A 9 -6.15 -17.02 9.21
N TRP A 10 -7.18 -17.43 8.47
CA TRP A 10 -7.37 -17.10 7.07
C TRP A 10 -7.64 -15.60 6.95
N VAL A 11 -6.88 -14.91 6.09
CA VAL A 11 -7.20 -13.54 5.68
C VAL A 11 -8.36 -13.62 4.69
N VAL A 12 -9.44 -12.89 4.99
CA VAL A 12 -10.61 -12.73 4.14
C VAL A 12 -10.32 -11.62 3.12
N LEU A 13 -10.36 -11.98 1.83
CA LEU A 13 -10.31 -11.03 0.72
C LEU A 13 -11.68 -10.33 0.61
N VAL A 14 -11.75 -9.01 0.76
CA VAL A 14 -12.97 -8.23 0.52
C VAL A 14 -12.88 -7.56 -0.85
N PHE A 15 -13.65 -8.07 -1.82
CA PHE A 15 -13.94 -7.37 -3.07
C PHE A 15 -15.06 -6.36 -2.83
N ALA A 16 -14.74 -5.06 -2.82
CA ALA A 16 -15.75 -4.02 -2.94
C ALA A 16 -16.04 -3.77 -4.43
N VAL A 17 -17.07 -4.44 -4.97
CA VAL A 17 -17.69 -4.06 -6.24
C VAL A 17 -18.79 -3.04 -5.93
N THR A 18 -18.61 -1.80 -6.38
CA THR A 18 -19.71 -0.83 -6.45
C THR A 18 -19.91 -0.41 -7.90
N GLY A 19 -21.02 -0.85 -8.48
CA GLY A 19 -21.49 -0.40 -9.79
C GLY A 19 -22.32 0.88 -9.69
N GLY A 20 -21.94 1.89 -10.48
CA GLY A 20 -22.79 2.80 -11.26
C GLY A 20 -23.62 3.90 -10.56
N ALA A 21 -23.23 5.15 -10.76
CA ALA A 21 -24.07 6.21 -11.35
C ALA A 21 -23.21 7.47 -11.65
N TRP A 22 -23.43 8.08 -12.83
CA TRP A 22 -22.74 9.28 -13.31
C TRP A 22 -23.37 10.54 -12.75
N GLY A 23 -22.52 11.50 -12.38
CA GLY A 23 -22.84 12.94 -12.35
C GLY A 23 -22.83 13.55 -10.95
N GLU A 24 -21.75 14.25 -10.62
CA GLU A 24 -21.77 15.56 -9.95
C GLU A 24 -20.36 16.15 -9.93
N ASN A 25 -20.24 17.41 -10.33
CA ASN A 25 -18.99 18.16 -10.30
C ASN A 25 -18.55 18.34 -8.85
N ALA A 26 -17.45 17.71 -8.44
CA ALA A 26 -16.86 17.89 -7.12
C ALA A 26 -15.42 18.37 -7.24
N SER A 27 -15.25 19.70 -7.29
CA SER A 27 -14.05 20.35 -6.77
C SER A 27 -14.11 20.28 -5.23
N GLY A 28 -13.93 19.07 -4.68
CA GLY A 28 -13.74 18.82 -3.26
C GLY A 28 -12.30 18.40 -3.01
N PRO A 29 -11.74 18.61 -1.81
CA PRO A 29 -10.44 18.04 -1.48
C PRO A 29 -10.57 16.52 -1.65
N THR A 30 -9.72 15.92 -2.48
CA THR A 30 -9.58 14.47 -2.56
C THR A 30 -9.16 13.99 -1.18
N SER A 31 -10.13 13.66 -0.32
CA SER A 31 -9.87 13.04 0.96
C SER A 31 -9.27 11.67 0.65
N THR A 32 -7.97 11.54 0.83
CA THR A 32 -7.27 10.28 0.68
C THR A 32 -7.81 9.35 1.75
N ALA A 33 -8.69 8.44 1.37
CA ALA A 33 -9.32 7.52 2.29
C ALA A 33 -8.24 6.72 3.01
N THR A 34 -8.27 6.77 4.34
CA THR A 34 -7.39 5.96 5.18
C THR A 34 -8.04 4.59 5.38
N VAL A 35 -7.28 3.53 5.17
CA VAL A 35 -7.72 2.14 5.32
C VAL A 35 -7.03 1.55 6.54
N GLU A 36 -7.78 0.96 7.46
CA GLU A 36 -7.21 0.15 8.54
C GLU A 36 -6.78 -1.21 7.99
N LEU A 37 -5.51 -1.56 8.21
CA LEU A 37 -4.91 -2.82 7.75
C LEU A 37 -4.98 -3.89 8.84
N ALA A 38 -4.75 -3.50 10.09
CA ALA A 38 -4.77 -4.39 11.23
C ALA A 38 -5.07 -3.64 12.53
N ARG A 39 -5.74 -4.32 13.46
CA ARG A 39 -5.97 -3.85 14.83
C ARG A 39 -5.99 -5.01 15.81
N ARG A 40 -5.28 -4.85 16.92
CA ARG A 40 -5.29 -5.79 18.03
C ARG A 40 -5.16 -5.03 19.35
N GLU A 41 -6.23 -5.05 20.14
CA GLU A 41 -6.29 -4.29 21.40
C GLU A 41 -5.95 -2.79 21.18
N LYS A 42 -4.78 -2.35 21.63
CA LYS A 42 -4.29 -0.96 21.46
C LYS A 42 -3.34 -0.79 20.27
N GLU A 43 -2.89 -1.89 19.67
CA GLU A 43 -2.02 -1.92 18.51
C GLU A 43 -2.86 -1.73 17.25
N PHE A 44 -2.39 -0.91 16.31
CA PHE A 44 -3.08 -0.68 15.04
C PHE A 44 -2.10 -0.33 13.93
N SER A 45 -2.53 -0.56 12.69
CA SER A 45 -1.86 -0.07 11.51
C SER A 45 -2.90 0.28 10.44
N SER A 46 -2.68 1.41 9.80
CA SER A 46 -3.49 1.95 8.71
C SER A 46 -2.59 2.45 7.59
N ALA A 47 -3.15 2.55 6.39
CA ALA A 47 -2.47 3.13 5.25
C ALA A 47 -3.37 4.11 4.51
N ARG A 48 -2.74 5.12 3.91
CA ARG A 48 -3.39 6.07 2.99
C ARG A 48 -2.47 6.37 1.82
N ILE A 49 -3.05 6.75 0.69
CA ILE A 49 -2.31 6.99 -0.56
C ILE A 49 -2.35 8.47 -0.87
N GLU A 50 -1.20 9.07 -1.17
CA GLU A 50 -1.10 10.46 -1.63
C GLU A 50 -0.33 10.56 -2.95
N PRO A 51 -0.67 11.50 -3.84
CA PRO A 51 0.23 11.90 -4.92
C PRO A 51 1.53 12.46 -4.34
N ALA A 52 2.67 12.10 -4.92
CA ALA A 52 3.96 12.49 -4.37
C ALA A 52 5.03 12.70 -5.45
N ARG A 53 6.14 13.29 -5.02
CA ARG A 53 7.34 13.48 -5.83
C ARG A 53 8.58 13.12 -5.02
N MET A 54 9.46 12.30 -5.58
CA MET A 54 10.75 11.95 -4.98
C MET A 54 11.88 12.36 -5.93
N GLY A 55 12.50 13.51 -5.64
CA GLY A 55 13.46 14.14 -6.54
C GLY A 55 12.77 14.63 -7.82
N ASP A 56 13.20 14.13 -8.97
CA ASP A 56 12.62 14.40 -10.28
C ASP A 56 11.49 13.44 -10.68
N ARG A 57 11.24 12.37 -9.91
CA ARG A 57 10.23 11.35 -10.20
C ARG A 57 8.87 11.70 -9.58
N PHE A 58 7.83 11.65 -10.41
CA PHE A 58 6.43 11.68 -9.95
C PHE A 58 5.97 10.27 -9.58
N GLY A 59 5.03 10.17 -8.66
CA GLY A 59 4.52 8.88 -8.22
C GLY A 59 3.41 9.02 -7.18
N VAL A 60 3.16 7.92 -6.48
CA VAL A 60 2.27 7.88 -5.33
C VAL A 60 3.07 7.41 -4.11
N THR A 61 2.71 7.92 -2.93
CA THR A 61 3.19 7.38 -1.66
C THR A 61 2.08 6.62 -0.97
N VAL A 62 2.42 5.43 -0.48
CA VAL A 62 1.62 4.73 0.53
C VAL A 62 2.22 5.07 1.89
N ILE A 63 1.44 5.81 2.67
CA ILE A 63 1.81 6.28 4.01
C ILE A 63 1.18 5.33 5.01
N PHE A 64 2.02 4.63 5.75
CA PHE A 64 1.62 3.76 6.84
C PHE A 64 1.69 4.55 8.15
N GLU A 65 0.61 4.45 8.93
CA GLU A 65 0.50 5.00 10.27
C GLU A 65 0.10 3.89 11.23
N GLY A 66 0.77 3.77 12.37
CA GLY A 66 0.52 2.68 13.28
C GLY A 66 1.38 2.71 14.54
N THR A 67 1.17 1.70 15.37
CA THR A 67 2.01 1.42 16.55
C THR A 67 3.26 0.64 16.17
N ASP A 68 4.29 0.74 16.99
CA ASP A 68 5.57 0.05 16.76
C ASP A 68 5.50 -1.48 16.99
N ASP A 69 4.43 -1.98 17.62
CA ASP A 69 4.29 -3.41 17.92
C ASP A 69 3.86 -4.27 16.73
N LEU A 70 3.24 -3.65 15.70
CA LEU A 70 2.85 -4.34 14.47
C LEU A 70 3.97 -4.24 13.45
N HIS A 71 4.55 -5.39 13.12
CA HIS A 71 5.72 -5.50 12.27
C HIS A 71 5.36 -6.12 10.92
N TYR A 72 5.76 -5.43 9.85
CA TYR A 72 5.70 -5.90 8.48
C TYR A 72 7.05 -6.47 8.08
N TYR A 73 7.11 -7.71 7.59
CA TYR A 73 8.37 -8.30 7.16
C TYR A 73 8.91 -7.59 5.91
N ALA A 74 10.17 -7.18 5.94
CA ALA A 74 10.80 -6.45 4.84
C ALA A 74 11.40 -7.37 3.77
N LYS A 75 11.71 -8.63 4.13
CA LYS A 75 12.40 -9.58 3.26
C LYS A 75 11.73 -10.95 3.29
N PRO A 76 11.59 -11.62 2.13
CA PRO A 76 11.05 -12.97 2.07
C PRO A 76 11.94 -13.99 2.79
N GLU A 77 13.26 -13.82 2.79
CA GLU A 77 14.21 -14.80 3.33
C GLU A 77 14.12 -14.94 4.85
N THR A 78 13.71 -13.88 5.54
CA THR A 78 13.56 -13.84 7.00
C THR A 78 12.10 -13.86 7.44
N ALA A 79 11.16 -13.91 6.48
CA ALA A 79 9.75 -14.01 6.78
C ALA A 79 9.36 -15.44 7.21
N PRO A 80 8.31 -15.62 8.04
CA PRO A 80 7.88 -16.94 8.52
C PRO A 80 7.42 -17.90 7.42
N ALA A 81 6.99 -17.35 6.28
CA ALA A 81 6.59 -18.10 5.10
C ALA A 81 6.87 -17.29 3.82
N PRO A 82 7.13 -17.95 2.68
CA PRO A 82 7.30 -17.28 1.40
C PRO A 82 6.10 -16.39 1.05
N GLY A 83 6.36 -15.17 0.59
CA GLY A 83 5.31 -14.21 0.21
C GLY A 83 4.69 -13.45 1.40
N SER A 84 5.24 -13.59 2.61
CA SER A 84 4.76 -12.86 3.80
C SER A 84 5.46 -11.51 3.99
N GLU A 85 6.40 -11.15 3.11
CA GLU A 85 6.97 -9.81 3.03
C GLU A 85 5.93 -8.78 2.58
N LEU A 86 6.05 -7.56 3.09
CA LEU A 86 5.21 -6.45 2.67
C LEU A 86 5.50 -6.11 1.20
N LYS A 87 4.44 -6.12 0.40
CA LYS A 87 4.46 -5.67 -0.99
C LYS A 87 3.58 -4.45 -1.14
N VAL A 88 4.06 -3.50 -1.93
CA VAL A 88 3.31 -2.32 -2.33
C VAL A 88 3.41 -2.23 -3.83
N GLU A 89 2.26 -2.30 -4.49
CA GLU A 89 2.13 -2.28 -5.95
C GLU A 89 1.01 -1.30 -6.32
N ALA A 90 1.13 -0.68 -7.48
CA ALA A 90 0.13 0.23 -8.00
C ALA A 90 -0.19 -0.14 -9.45
N GLU A 91 -1.48 -0.08 -9.80
CA GLU A 91 -1.97 -0.38 -11.14
C GLU A 91 -2.93 0.72 -11.60
N SER A 92 -2.85 1.06 -12.88
CA SER A 92 -3.74 2.02 -13.52
C SER A 92 -3.89 1.70 -15.01
N ALA A 93 -5.00 2.16 -15.60
CA ALA A 93 -5.19 2.10 -17.05
C ALA A 93 -4.34 3.16 -17.80
N ASP A 94 -4.00 4.27 -17.13
CA ASP A 94 -3.41 5.45 -17.75
C ASP A 94 -1.93 5.64 -17.44
N PHE A 95 -1.41 4.94 -16.42
CA PHE A 95 -0.03 5.08 -15.96
C PHE A 95 0.60 3.71 -15.76
N GLU A 96 1.88 3.62 -16.09
CA GLU A 96 2.75 2.52 -15.69
C GLU A 96 3.48 2.91 -14.41
N PHE A 97 3.56 1.98 -13.47
CA PHE A 97 4.26 2.15 -12.20
C PHE A 97 5.51 1.28 -12.16
N GLY A 98 6.58 1.82 -11.59
CA GLY A 98 7.81 1.08 -11.32
C GLY A 98 7.80 0.39 -9.97
N GLU A 99 8.94 -0.22 -9.62
CA GLU A 99 9.13 -0.89 -8.34
C GLU A 99 9.01 0.09 -7.15
N ALA A 100 8.33 -0.35 -6.11
CA ALA A 100 8.17 0.40 -4.87
C ALA A 100 9.52 0.61 -4.17
N VAL A 101 9.77 1.84 -3.75
CA VAL A 101 10.94 2.25 -3.00
C VAL A 101 10.57 2.32 -1.53
N PHE A 102 11.06 1.33 -0.79
CA PHE A 102 10.89 1.25 0.66
C PHE A 102 11.94 2.08 1.40
N PRO A 103 11.63 2.54 2.63
CA PRO A 103 12.64 3.09 3.51
C PRO A 103 13.60 1.99 3.98
N LYS A 104 14.63 2.37 4.73
CA LYS A 104 15.49 1.39 5.38
C LYS A 104 14.69 0.66 6.47
N TRP A 105 14.70 -0.67 6.43
CA TRP A 105 14.13 -1.53 7.47
C TRP A 105 14.96 -1.53 8.75
N GLU A 106 14.37 -2.07 9.82
CA GLU A 106 14.99 -2.29 11.12
C GLU A 106 15.12 -3.78 11.44
N ILE A 107 16.01 -4.14 12.37
CA ILE A 107 16.13 -5.52 12.84
C ILE A 107 15.27 -5.69 14.09
N PHE A 108 14.32 -6.62 14.02
CA PHE A 108 13.54 -7.10 15.16
C PHE A 108 13.98 -8.51 15.55
N THR A 109 13.95 -8.82 16.85
CA THR A 109 14.20 -10.18 17.34
C THR A 109 12.87 -10.82 17.70
N ASP A 110 12.51 -11.87 16.98
CA ASP A 110 11.24 -12.57 17.20
C ASP A 110 11.21 -13.35 18.52
N SER A 111 10.04 -13.90 18.86
CA SER A 111 9.84 -14.66 20.10
C SER A 111 10.69 -15.93 20.24
N ILE A 112 11.29 -16.42 19.15
CA ILE A 112 12.17 -17.60 19.13
C ILE A 112 13.66 -17.21 19.00
N GLY A 113 13.98 -15.90 19.00
CA GLY A 113 15.34 -15.36 18.98
C GLY A 113 15.90 -15.10 17.58
N SER A 114 15.11 -15.28 16.52
CA SER A 114 15.54 -15.00 15.14
C SER A 114 15.58 -13.50 14.89
N LYS A 115 16.58 -13.05 14.14
CA LYS A 115 16.65 -11.66 13.67
C LYS A 115 15.92 -11.57 12.33
N VAL A 116 14.96 -10.67 12.25
CA VAL A 116 14.13 -10.44 11.07
C VAL A 116 14.11 -8.96 10.72
N GLU A 117 14.18 -8.65 9.43
CA GLU A 117 14.05 -7.29 8.93
C GLU A 117 12.58 -6.89 8.82
N VAL A 118 12.23 -5.74 9.40
CA VAL A 118 10.84 -5.29 9.52
C VAL A 118 10.66 -3.78 9.31
N TYR A 119 9.44 -3.40 8.98
CA TYR A 119 8.91 -2.05 9.11
C TYR A 119 7.85 -2.01 10.21
N ALA A 120 7.87 -0.99 11.05
CA ALA A 120 6.92 -0.81 12.15
C ALA A 120 6.64 0.69 12.36
N GLY A 121 5.55 1.00 13.05
CA GLY A 121 5.15 2.37 13.31
C GLY A 121 4.80 3.14 12.04
N ASN A 122 5.30 4.37 11.95
CA ASN A 122 5.03 5.25 10.82
C ASN A 122 6.15 5.15 9.78
N PHE A 123 5.79 4.81 8.54
CA PHE A 123 6.72 4.75 7.43
C PHE A 123 6.04 5.05 6.09
N THR A 124 6.83 5.33 5.06
CA THR A 124 6.30 5.72 3.75
C THR A 124 7.01 4.97 2.64
N VAL A 125 6.23 4.42 1.72
CA VAL A 125 6.71 3.71 0.54
C VAL A 125 6.34 4.52 -0.70
N PHE A 126 7.29 4.76 -1.59
CA PHE A 126 7.07 5.53 -2.82
C PHE A 126 7.01 4.62 -4.04
N VAL A 127 5.97 4.75 -4.86
CA VAL A 127 5.82 4.02 -6.12
C VAL A 127 5.94 5.01 -7.29
N PRO A 128 7.02 4.98 -8.08
CA PRO A 128 7.23 5.91 -9.18
C PRO A 128 6.26 5.61 -10.34
N ILE A 129 5.77 6.66 -10.99
CA ILE A 129 5.21 6.54 -12.34
C ILE A 129 6.38 6.49 -13.32
N THR A 130 6.41 5.47 -14.16
CA THR A 130 7.48 5.25 -15.16
C THR A 130 7.01 5.54 -16.59
N GLY A 131 5.70 5.60 -16.83
CA GLY A 131 5.14 5.81 -18.15
C GLY A 131 3.70 6.29 -18.11
N VAL A 132 3.24 6.82 -19.25
CA VAL A 132 1.84 7.18 -19.50
C VAL A 132 1.32 6.27 -20.61
N THR A 133 0.24 5.55 -20.31
CA THR A 133 -0.41 4.58 -21.20
C THR A 133 -1.59 5.21 -21.97
N ALA A 134 -2.07 6.38 -21.51
CA ALA A 134 -3.24 7.03 -22.06
C ALA A 134 -3.06 7.39 -23.55
N LYS A 135 -3.90 6.79 -24.41
CA LYS A 135 -4.09 7.25 -25.78
C LYS A 135 -4.91 8.53 -25.73
N THR A 136 -4.25 9.69 -25.73
CA THR A 136 -4.96 10.97 -25.79
C THR A 136 -5.66 11.10 -27.15
N LYS A 137 -6.95 10.78 -27.23
CA LYS A 137 -7.79 11.26 -28.33
C LYS A 137 -8.12 12.72 -28.02
N VAL A 138 -7.26 13.62 -28.47
CA VAL A 138 -7.59 15.05 -28.48
C VAL A 138 -8.62 15.24 -29.60
N ASP A 139 -9.90 15.24 -29.25
CA ASP A 139 -10.96 15.67 -30.16
C ASP A 139 -10.93 17.20 -30.18
N LEU A 140 -10.02 17.77 -30.99
CA LEU A 140 -10.09 19.18 -31.35
C LEU A 140 -11.32 19.33 -32.24
N GLY A 141 -12.47 19.61 -31.62
CA GLY A 141 -13.67 20.00 -32.33
C GLY A 141 -13.34 21.10 -33.31
N GLN A 142 -13.35 20.75 -34.60
CA GLN A 142 -13.18 21.66 -35.71
C GLN A 142 -14.37 22.63 -35.67
N ALA A 143 -14.12 23.84 -35.18
CA ALA A 143 -15.03 24.96 -35.37
C ALA A 143 -14.90 25.41 -36.83
N ASP A 144 -15.74 24.84 -37.70
CA ASP A 144 -15.97 25.39 -39.02
C ASP A 144 -16.75 26.71 -38.88
N VAL A 145 -16.16 27.77 -39.43
CA VAL A 145 -16.72 29.12 -39.60
C VAL A 145 -17.66 29.15 -40.80
#